data_AF-D7C7E1-F1
#
_entry.id   AF-D7C7E1-F1
#
_cell.length_a   1.000
_cell.length_b   1.000
_cell.length_c   1.000
_cell.angle_alpha   90.00
_cell.angle_beta   90.00
_cell.angle_gamma   90.00
#
_symmetry.space_group_name_H-M   'P 1'
#
loop_
_entity.id
_entity.type
_entity.pdbx_description
1 polymer ?
#
loop_
_entity_poly.entity_id
_entity_poly.type
_entity_poly.pdbx_seq_one_letter_code
_entity_poly.pdbx_strand_id
1 'polypeptide(L)' 'MARTVIDVDDEMLAEAAEIFGTTTKVATVNAALEDAIKRRKRASFLNWLAEGGLPDLTGPVEAPADPHQAA' A
#
# COMPACT_ATOMS: atom_id res chain seq x y z
N MET A 1 -0.70 -16.62 -17.24
CA MET A 1 0.16 -15.45 -17.52
C MET A 1 0.39 -15.36 -19.02
N ALA A 2 0.37 -14.16 -19.58
CA ALA A 2 0.74 -13.94 -20.97
C ALA A 2 2.26 -13.77 -21.09
N ARG A 3 2.87 -14.34 -22.14
CA ARG A 3 4.31 -14.19 -22.39
C ARG A 3 4.54 -12.85 -23.10
N THR A 4 5.32 -11.98 -22.47
CA THR A 4 5.70 -10.68 -23.03
C THR A 4 7.22 -10.66 -23.14
N VAL A 5 7.74 -10.25 -24.29
CA VAL A 5 9.17 -10.05 -24.51
C VAL A 5 9.43 -8.55 -24.40
N ILE A 6 10.26 -8.16 -23.44
CA ILE A 6 10.66 -6.78 -23.17
C ILE A 6 12.15 -6.75 -22.88
N ASP A 7 12.80 -5.66 -23.25
CA ASP A 7 14.14 -5.35 -22.78
C ASP A 7 14.03 -4.69 -21.40
N VAL A 8 14.83 -5.18 -20.46
CA VAL A 8 14.88 -4.71 -19.08
C VAL A 8 16.34 -4.53 -18.71
N ASP A 9 16.64 -3.45 -17.99
CA ASP A 9 17.96 -3.23 -17.42
C ASP A 9 18.26 -4.32 -16.37
N ASP A 10 19.30 -5.12 -16.63
CA ASP A 10 19.65 -6.27 -15.79
C ASP A 10 20.26 -5.86 -14.44
N GLU A 11 20.89 -4.69 -14.34
CA GLU A 11 21.41 -4.16 -13.07
C GLU A 11 20.25 -3.71 -12.17
N MET A 12 19.31 -2.94 -12.73
CA MET A 12 18.11 -2.54 -12.01
C MET A 12 17.26 -3.74 -11.57
N LEU A 13 17.19 -4.77 -12.41
CA LEU A 13 16.46 -5.99 -12.11
C LEU A 13 17.12 -6.78 -10.98
N ALA A 14 18.45 -6.82 -10.92
CA ALA A 14 19.19 -7.44 -9.83
C ALA A 14 18.99 -6.68 -8.51
N GLU A 15 19.08 -5.34 -8.51
CA GLU A 15 18.82 -4.53 -7.32
C GLU A 15 17.39 -4.72 -6.81
N ALA A 16 16.41 -4.71 -7.72
CA ALA A 16 15.02 -5.00 -7.37
C ALA A 16 14.87 -6.41 -6.79
N ALA A 17 15.60 -7.39 -7.33
CA ALA A 17 15.52 -8.77 -6.84
C ALA A 17 16.01 -8.88 -5.39
N GLU A 18 17.08 -8.17 -5.03
CA GLU A 18 17.58 -8.06 -3.66
C GLU A 18 16.58 -7.34 -2.75
N ILE A 19 16.03 -6.20 -3.19
CA ILE A 19 15.04 -5.43 -2.42
C ILE A 19 13.79 -6.27 -2.11
N PHE A 20 13.31 -7.04 -3.10
CA PHE A 20 12.11 -7.86 -2.95
C PHE A 20 12.38 -9.28 -2.46
N GLY A 21 13.64 -9.68 -2.25
CA GLY A 21 14.01 -11.03 -1.83
C GLY A 21 13.59 -12.12 -2.82
N THR A 22 13.64 -11.83 -4.12
CA THR A 22 13.17 -12.73 -5.18
C THR A 22 14.34 -13.38 -5.93
N THR A 23 14.14 -14.62 -6.38
CA THR A 23 15.20 -15.41 -7.06
C THR A 23 15.00 -15.56 -8.56
N THR A 24 13.90 -15.03 -9.13
CA THR A 24 13.62 -15.14 -10.56
C THR A 24 13.20 -13.79 -11.14
N LYS A 25 13.64 -13.49 -12.36
CA LYS A 25 13.30 -12.26 -13.10
C LYS A 25 11.78 -12.00 -13.12
N VAL A 26 10.98 -13.05 -13.35
CA VAL A 26 9.52 -12.96 -13.38
C VAL A 26 8.94 -12.61 -12.01
N ALA A 27 9.44 -13.22 -10.93
CA ALA A 27 9.00 -12.88 -9.57
C ALA A 27 9.35 -11.43 -9.22
N THR A 28 10.55 -10.97 -9.59
CA THR A 28 10.98 -9.59 -9.36
C THR A 28 10.09 -8.59 -10.08
N VAL A 29 9.82 -8.81 -11.38
CA VAL A 29 8.95 -7.93 -12.17
C VAL A 29 7.54 -7.90 -11.59
N ASN A 30 6.97 -9.06 -11.24
CA ASN A 30 5.64 -9.12 -10.65
C ASN A 30 5.57 -8.41 -9.29
N ALA A 31 6.58 -8.59 -8.44
CA ALA A 31 6.66 -7.92 -7.14
C ALA A 31 6.78 -6.39 -7.30
N ALA A 32 7.61 -5.92 -8.23
CA ALA A 32 7.75 -4.50 -8.53
C ALA A 32 6.44 -3.88 -9.02
N LEU A 33 5.73 -4.55 -9.93
CA LEU A 33 4.43 -4.11 -10.41
C LEU A 33 3.39 -4.07 -9.29
N GLU A 34 3.37 -5.10 -8.44
CA GLU A 34 2.46 -5.15 -7.29
C GLU A 34 2.73 -4.00 -6.30
N ASP A 35 4.00 -3.72 -5.98
CA ASP A 35 4.35 -2.60 -5.11
C ASP A 35 3.91 -1.26 -5.71
N ALA A 36 4.18 -1.02 -7.01
CA ALA A 36 3.77 0.20 -7.69
C ALA A 36 2.24 0.40 -7.64
N ILE A 37 1.46 -0.66 -7.88
CA ILE A 37 0.00 -0.64 -7.78
C ILE A 37 -0.44 -0.35 -6.35
N LYS A 38 0.11 -1.05 -5.36
CA LYS A 38 -0.22 -0.85 -3.94
C LYS A 38 0.11 0.57 -3.50
N ARG A 39 1.26 1.11 -3.90
CA ARG A 39 1.68 2.48 -3.61
C ARG A 39 0.70 3.50 -4.18
N ARG A 40 0.26 3.32 -5.43
CA ARG A 40 -0.73 4.20 -6.05
C ARG A 40 -2.10 4.11 -5.37
N LYS A 41 -2.54 2.91 -4.99
CA LYS A 41 -3.78 2.68 -4.25
C LYS A 41 -3.75 3.32 -2.87
N ARG A 42 -2.65 3.16 -2.12
CA ARG A 42 -2.44 3.84 -0.82
C ARG A 42 -2.55 5.36 -0.98
N ALA A 43 -1.89 5.94 -1.99
CA ALA A 43 -1.98 7.37 -2.27
C ALA A 43 -3.42 7.83 -2.60
N SER A 44 -4.13 7.10 -3.47
CA SER A 44 -5.54 7.41 -3.76
C SER A 44 -6.42 7.33 -2.52
N PHE A 45 -6.22 6.30 -1.70
CA PHE A 45 -7.00 6.09 -0.48
C PHE A 45 -6.78 7.23 0.51
N LEU A 46 -5.53 7.65 0.72
CA LEU A 46 -5.21 8.79 1.59
C LEU A 46 -5.81 10.10 1.06
N ASN A 47 -5.78 10.33 -0.25
CA ASN A 47 -6.43 11.49 -0.86
C ASN A 47 -7.94 11.49 -0.61
N TRP A 48 -8.58 10.35 -0.87
CA TRP A 48 -10.02 10.17 -0.60
C TRP A 48 -10.35 10.37 0.89
N LEU A 49 -9.48 9.93 1.80
CA LEU A 49 -9.62 10.17 3.24
C LEU A 49 -9.59 11.67 3.57
N ALA A 50 -8.63 12.40 2.99
CA ALA A 50 -8.48 13.85 3.18
C ALA A 50 -9.67 14.64 2.62
N GLU A 51 -10.33 14.12 1.58
CA GLU A 51 -11.55 14.70 1.00
C GLU A 51 -12.83 14.38 1.81
N GLY A 52 -12.71 13.71 2.96
CA GLY A 52 -13.84 13.40 3.83
C GLY A 52 -14.54 12.08 3.48
N GLY A 53 -13.82 11.13 2.89
CA GLY A 53 -14.35 9.81 2.51
C GLY A 53 -14.94 8.97 3.66
N LEU A 54 -14.74 9.36 4.92
CA LEU A 54 -15.29 8.69 6.10
C LEU A 54 -16.27 9.60 6.87
N PRO A 55 -17.42 9.97 6.28
CA PRO A 55 -18.36 10.90 6.91
C PRO A 55 -18.89 10.36 8.25
N ASP A 56 -19.14 9.06 8.35
CA ASP A 56 -19.71 8.44 9.56
C ASP A 56 -18.66 8.08 10.63
N LEU A 57 -17.37 8.22 10.33
CA LEU A 57 -16.26 7.91 11.27
C LEU A 57 -15.46 9.16 11.70
N THR A 58 -15.92 10.36 11.36
CA THR A 58 -15.25 11.63 11.69
C THR A 58 -16.00 12.48 12.73
N GLY A 59 -17.05 11.92 13.34
CA GLY A 59 -17.80 12.55 14.42
C GLY A 59 -17.07 12.53 15.78
N PRO A 60 -17.58 13.28 16.77
CA PRO A 60 -17.06 13.25 18.14
C PRO A 60 -17.09 11.83 18.72
N VAL A 61 -16.01 11.42 19.37
CA VAL A 61 -16.01 10.18 20.16
C VAL A 61 -16.66 10.49 21.51
N GLU A 62 -17.84 9.94 21.77
CA GLU A 62 -18.43 9.97 23.11
C GLU A 62 -17.56 9.10 24.03
N ALA A 63 -16.82 9.75 24.93
CA ALA A 63 -16.13 9.03 25.98
C ALA A 63 -17.18 8.37 26.88
N PRO A 64 -17.06 7.06 27.19
CA PRO A 64 -17.96 6.44 28.15
C PRO A 64 -17.88 7.19 29.48
N ALA A 65 -19.03 7.48 30.08
CA ALA A 65 -19.10 8.17 31.37
C ALA A 65 -18.19 7.46 32.39
N ASP A 66 -17.22 8.19 32.94
CA ASP A 66 -16.30 7.67 33.94
C ASP A 66 -17.09 7.21 35.17
N PRO A 67 -17.14 5.90 35.48
CA PRO A 67 -17.86 5.38 36.64
C PRO A 67 -17.32 5.92 37.98
N HIS A 68 -16.14 6.55 37.97
CA HIS A 68 -15.44 7.03 39.16
C HIS A 68 -15.60 8.54 39.43
N GLN A 69 -16.38 9.28 38.64
CA GLN A 69 -16.62 10.72 38.89
C GLN A 69 -17.65 11.04 39.98
N ALA A 70 -18.26 10.03 40.63
CA ALA A 70 -19.14 10.23 41.77
C ALA A 70 -18.48 9.70 43.07
N ALA A 71 -17.62 10.53 43.67
CA ALA A 71 -17.17 10.38 45.06
C ALA A 71 -16.91 11.76 45.69
#